data_AF-A0A7Y4SK94-F1
#
_entry.id   AF-A0A7Y4SK94-F1
#
_cell.length_a   1.000
_cell.length_b   1.000
_cell.length_c   1.000
_cell.angle_alpha   90.00
_cell.angle_beta   90.00
_cell.angle_gamma   90.00
#
_symmetry.space_group_name_H-M   'P 1'
#
loop_
_entity.id
_entity.type
_entity.pdbx_description
1 polymer ?
#
loop_
_entity_poly.entity_id
_entity_poly.type
_entity_poly.pdbx_seq_one_letter_code
_entity_poly.pdbx_strand_id
1 'polypeptide(L)'
;MTHLSFVLAPIVLTGFTLTRHRRIAVLLAMCTVAMAYTVYIGGDTWERPYHASRFLAAITPLLICVALSLTRERVAQRHGSIAPVVVTVLGLLMATGLSGRSFRAWLRTDMDHNKLFGQVVLGEMLREQAAPDARIAVVWAGAAPYFSGLYTIDLLGKSDKFIARTPPHNMALGHNKWDNAHSIGELKPDYILELWDRSPESLAYVTGLGYSEMPNGIFVRSR
;
A
#
# COMPACT_ATOMS: atom_id res chain seq x y z
N MET A 1 14.15 -9.71 -10.01
CA MET A 1 15.07 -9.13 -9.01
C MET A 1 14.26 -8.23 -8.11
N THR A 2 14.27 -8.47 -6.81
CA THR A 2 13.56 -7.62 -5.84
C THR A 2 14.20 -6.22 -5.86
N HIS A 3 13.41 -5.16 -5.77
CA HIS A 3 13.93 -3.78 -5.81
C HIS A 3 15.07 -3.51 -4.82
N LEU A 4 15.05 -4.22 -3.68
CA LEU A 4 16.09 -4.14 -2.65
C LEU A 4 17.45 -4.70 -3.08
N SER A 5 17.50 -5.66 -4.01
CA SER A 5 18.78 -6.23 -4.46
C SER A 5 19.66 -5.21 -5.17
N PHE A 6 19.07 -4.21 -5.83
CA PHE A 6 19.80 -3.09 -6.44
C PHE A 6 20.54 -2.22 -5.42
N VAL A 7 20.05 -2.18 -4.17
CA VAL A 7 20.63 -1.35 -3.11
C VAL A 7 21.56 -2.18 -2.20
N LEU A 8 21.19 -3.43 -1.93
CA LEU A 8 21.97 -4.31 -1.05
C LEU A 8 23.23 -4.87 -1.72
N ALA A 9 23.22 -5.14 -3.04
CA ALA A 9 24.38 -5.71 -3.72
C ALA A 9 25.63 -4.81 -3.65
N PRO A 10 25.56 -3.49 -3.90
CA PRO A 10 26.72 -2.62 -3.76
C PRO A 10 27.24 -2.53 -2.32
N ILE A 11 26.36 -2.60 -1.32
CA ILE A 11 26.75 -2.63 0.09
C ILE A 11 27.59 -3.87 0.39
N VAL A 12 27.14 -5.06 -0.04
CA VAL A 12 27.88 -6.32 0.14
C VAL A 12 29.21 -6.31 -0.63
N LEU A 13 29.20 -5.84 -1.89
CA LEU A 13 30.38 -5.84 -2.77
C LEU A 13 31.51 -4.89 -2.31
N THR A 14 31.20 -3.87 -1.51
CA THR A 14 32.23 -2.95 -0.97
C THR A 14 33.09 -3.58 0.11
N GLY A 15 32.67 -4.70 0.72
CA GLY A 15 33.44 -5.43 1.73
C GLY A 15 33.74 -4.61 3.00
N PHE A 16 32.82 -3.70 3.37
CA PHE A 16 33.01 -2.82 4.53
C PHE A 16 33.02 -3.60 5.85
N THR A 17 33.78 -3.11 6.83
CA THR A 17 33.73 -3.66 8.20
C THR A 17 32.83 -2.80 9.08
N LEU A 18 31.86 -3.45 9.73
CA LEU A 18 30.89 -2.80 10.65
C LEU A 18 31.58 -2.01 11.79
N THR A 19 32.78 -2.43 12.17
CA THR A 19 33.58 -1.82 13.25
C THR A 19 34.10 -0.43 12.90
N ARG A 20 34.37 -0.14 11.62
CA ARG A 20 34.89 1.16 11.14
C ARG A 20 33.77 2.18 10.93
N HIS A 21 32.54 1.73 10.66
CA HIS A 21 31.42 2.58 10.27
C HIS A 21 30.19 2.39 11.16
N ARG A 22 30.29 2.81 12.43
CA ARG A 22 29.18 2.71 13.42
C ARG A 22 27.84 3.25 12.91
N ARG A 23 27.83 4.37 12.18
CA ARG A 23 26.60 4.95 11.60
C ARG A 23 25.96 4.02 10.57
N ILE A 24 26.78 3.38 9.72
CA ILE A 24 26.31 2.43 8.72
C ILE A 24 25.77 1.17 9.41
N ALA A 25 26.45 0.69 10.46
CA ALA A 25 25.98 -0.42 11.27
C ALA A 25 24.59 -0.16 11.87
N VAL A 26 24.35 1.05 12.40
CA VAL A 26 23.03 1.45 12.90
C VAL A 26 21.98 1.44 11.79
N LEU A 27 22.26 2.01 10.62
CA LEU A 27 21.32 2.04 9.50
C LEU A 27 20.98 0.63 8.98
N LEU A 28 21.97 -0.26 8.92
CA LEU A 28 21.75 -1.65 8.54
C LEU A 28 20.93 -2.38 9.61
N ALA A 29 21.22 -2.16 10.90
CA ALA A 29 20.41 -2.72 11.99
C ALA A 29 18.96 -2.24 11.92
N MET A 30 18.71 -0.94 11.66
CA MET A 30 17.36 -0.40 11.45
C MET A 30 16.66 -1.07 10.27
N CYS A 31 17.36 -1.27 9.15
CA CYS A 31 16.84 -1.99 7.99
C CYS A 31 16.49 -3.45 8.33
N THR A 32 17.39 -4.15 9.04
CA THR A 32 17.15 -5.54 9.47
C THR A 32 15.95 -5.63 10.40
N VAL A 33 15.82 -4.72 11.36
CA VAL A 33 14.66 -4.64 12.26
C VAL A 33 13.38 -4.38 11.47
N ALA A 34 13.39 -3.45 10.52
CA ALA A 34 12.22 -3.17 9.69
C ALA A 34 11.83 -4.36 8.79
N MET A 35 12.80 -5.07 8.23
CA MET A 35 12.55 -6.29 7.46
C MET A 35 11.98 -7.41 8.35
N ALA A 36 12.59 -7.64 9.51
CA ALA A 36 12.11 -8.64 10.48
C ALA A 36 10.70 -8.31 10.97
N TYR A 37 10.42 -7.03 11.25
CA TYR A 37 9.09 -6.57 11.62
C TYR A 37 8.08 -6.76 10.47
N THR A 38 8.48 -6.47 9.23
CA THR A 38 7.64 -6.68 8.04
C THR A 38 7.27 -8.15 7.90
N VAL A 39 8.22 -9.07 8.07
CA VAL A 39 7.94 -10.53 8.07
C VAL A 39 7.03 -10.91 9.24
N TYR A 40 7.29 -10.37 10.44
CA TYR A 40 6.50 -10.65 11.64
C TYR A 40 5.03 -10.26 11.50
N ILE A 41 4.73 -9.11 10.90
CA ILE A 41 3.34 -8.67 10.66
C ILE A 41 2.69 -9.32 9.43
N GLY A 42 3.40 -10.23 8.75
CA GLY A 42 2.91 -11.00 7.60
C GLY A 42 3.34 -10.48 6.23
N GLY A 43 3.99 -9.33 6.12
CA GLY A 43 4.50 -8.79 4.86
C GLY A 43 3.61 -7.70 4.23
N ASP A 44 3.86 -7.41 2.95
CA ASP A 44 3.12 -6.39 2.19
C ASP A 44 2.31 -7.04 1.07
N THR A 45 0.98 -6.93 1.13
CA THR A 45 0.09 -7.43 0.05
C THR A 45 0.32 -6.74 -1.30
N TRP A 46 1.01 -5.60 -1.30
CA TRP A 46 1.35 -4.84 -2.49
C TRP A 46 2.81 -5.02 -2.93
N GLU A 47 3.57 -5.89 -2.26
CA GLU A 47 4.88 -6.33 -2.74
C GLU A 47 4.69 -7.25 -3.96
N ARG A 48 4.49 -6.62 -5.10
CA ARG A 48 4.45 -7.25 -6.41
C ARG A 48 5.85 -7.17 -7.04
N PRO A 49 6.15 -7.91 -8.12
CA PRO A 49 7.47 -7.90 -8.78
C PRO A 49 8.00 -6.52 -9.21
N TYR A 50 7.20 -5.45 -9.06
CA TYR A 50 7.46 -4.10 -9.56
C TYR A 50 7.19 -2.99 -8.53
N HIS A 51 6.89 -3.33 -7.28
CA HIS A 51 6.72 -2.35 -6.20
C HIS A 51 7.60 -2.74 -5.03
N ALA A 52 8.44 -1.82 -4.57
CA ALA A 52 9.17 -2.01 -3.33
C ALA A 52 8.18 -2.10 -2.16
N SER A 53 8.47 -2.96 -1.18
CA SER A 53 7.68 -3.03 0.06
C SER A 53 7.52 -1.64 0.64
N ARG A 54 6.26 -1.24 0.84
CA ARG A 54 5.94 0.10 1.37
C ARG A 54 6.49 0.32 2.77
N PHE A 55 6.71 -0.75 3.53
CA PHE A 55 7.32 -0.73 4.86
C PHE A 55 8.82 -0.40 4.83
N LEU A 56 9.49 -0.66 3.70
CA LEU A 56 10.92 -0.36 3.52
C LEU A 56 11.15 0.98 2.79
N ALA A 57 10.09 1.61 2.28
CA ALA A 57 10.18 2.85 1.51
C ALA A 57 10.88 3.98 2.30
N ALA A 58 10.62 4.09 3.61
CA ALA A 58 11.24 5.11 4.46
C ALA A 58 12.76 4.91 4.67
N ILE A 59 13.23 3.66 4.64
CA ILE A 59 14.65 3.32 4.89
C ILE A 59 15.45 3.27 3.57
N THR A 60 14.79 3.04 2.44
CA THR A 60 15.42 2.89 1.13
C THR A 60 16.34 4.07 0.74
N PRO A 61 15.97 5.36 0.91
CA PRO A 61 16.86 6.47 0.60
C PRO A 61 18.15 6.46 1.43
N LEU A 62 18.07 6.08 2.70
CA LEU A 62 19.22 5.99 3.59
C LEU A 62 20.18 4.88 3.14
N LEU A 63 19.63 3.73 2.69
CA LEU A 63 20.43 2.64 2.15
C LEU A 63 21.13 3.02 0.84
N ILE A 64 20.49 3.83 -0.02
CA ILE A 64 21.12 4.39 -1.21
C ILE A 64 22.30 5.28 -0.80
N CYS A 65 22.12 6.19 0.16
CA CYS A 65 23.20 7.04 0.65
C CYS A 65 24.38 6.22 1.20
N VAL A 66 24.10 5.15 1.94
CA VAL A 66 25.12 4.22 2.45
C VAL A 66 25.86 3.54 1.30
N ALA A 67 25.13 2.98 0.34
CA ALA A 67 25.72 2.30 -0.82
C ALA A 67 26.64 3.25 -1.61
N LEU A 68 26.16 4.45 -1.93
CA LEU A 68 26.92 5.47 -2.66
C LEU A 68 28.16 5.95 -1.88
N SER A 69 28.04 6.12 -0.56
CA SER A 69 29.16 6.56 0.29
C SER A 69 30.26 5.50 0.36
N LEU A 70 29.89 4.23 0.56
CA LEU A 70 30.84 3.11 0.59
C LEU A 70 31.50 2.90 -0.77
N THR A 71 30.74 2.98 -1.86
CA THR A 71 31.29 2.92 -3.22
C THR A 71 32.28 4.06 -3.45
N ARG A 72 31.94 5.29 -3.06
CA ARG A 72 32.85 6.44 -3.18
C ARG A 72 34.16 6.21 -2.45
N GLU A 73 34.12 5.81 -1.18
CA GLU A 73 35.31 5.56 -0.38
C GLU A 73 36.19 4.47 -1.02
N ARG A 74 35.57 3.37 -1.45
CA ARG A 74 36.28 2.23 -2.02
C ARG A 74 36.93 2.53 -3.37
N VAL A 75 36.22 3.25 -4.24
CA VAL A 75 36.74 3.66 -5.56
C VAL A 75 37.79 4.75 -5.39
N ALA A 76 37.57 5.74 -4.52
CA ALA A 76 38.51 6.83 -4.32
C ALA A 76 39.88 6.36 -3.79
N GLN A 77 39.92 5.28 -3.00
CA GLN A 77 41.17 4.67 -2.54
C GLN A 77 42.05 4.12 -3.67
N ARG A 78 41.48 3.74 -4.82
CA ARG A 78 42.23 3.18 -5.96
C ARG A 78 42.26 4.10 -7.18
N HIS A 79 41.16 4.79 -7.44
CA HIS A 79 40.90 5.58 -8.64
C HIS A 79 40.11 6.85 -8.28
N GLY A 80 40.77 7.78 -7.58
CA GLY A 80 40.19 9.03 -7.07
C GLY A 80 39.42 9.87 -8.10
N SER A 81 39.96 10.00 -9.31
CA SER A 81 39.39 10.84 -10.38
C SER A 81 38.05 10.33 -10.92
N ILE A 82 37.82 9.00 -10.94
CA ILE A 82 36.59 8.41 -11.50
C ILE A 82 35.50 8.18 -10.44
N ALA A 83 35.83 8.28 -9.15
CA ALA A 83 34.87 8.00 -8.07
C ALA A 83 33.56 8.80 -8.18
N PRO A 84 33.56 10.11 -8.52
CA PRO A 84 32.30 10.87 -8.69
C PRO A 84 31.44 10.33 -9.83
N VAL A 85 32.06 9.93 -10.95
CA VAL A 85 31.36 9.38 -12.11
C VAL A 85 30.72 8.05 -11.75
N VAL A 86 31.46 7.14 -11.12
CA VAL A 86 30.95 5.82 -10.70
C VAL A 86 29.77 5.98 -9.74
N VAL A 87 29.88 6.85 -8.75
CA VAL A 87 28.81 7.12 -7.78
C VAL A 87 27.58 7.71 -8.46
N THR A 88 27.76 8.64 -9.40
CA THR A 88 26.66 9.25 -10.15
C THR A 88 25.92 8.21 -10.99
N VAL A 89 26.66 7.41 -11.76
CA VAL A 89 26.09 6.34 -12.59
C VAL A 89 25.35 5.32 -11.73
N LEU A 90 25.93 4.88 -10.62
CA LEU A 90 25.29 3.95 -9.70
C LEU A 90 24.01 4.54 -9.09
N GLY A 91 24.04 5.81 -8.69
CA GLY A 91 22.86 6.52 -8.17
C GLY A 91 21.73 6.60 -9.19
N LEU A 92 22.05 6.90 -10.45
CA LEU A 92 21.07 6.90 -11.55
C LEU A 92 20.51 5.50 -11.82
N LEU A 93 21.34 4.45 -11.79
CA LEU A 93 20.89 3.06 -11.93
C LEU A 93 19.95 2.64 -10.79
N MET A 94 20.26 3.02 -9.55
CA MET A 94 19.38 2.76 -8.40
C MET A 94 18.05 3.52 -8.53
N ALA A 95 18.09 4.82 -8.85
CA ALA A 95 16.88 5.63 -9.01
C ALA A 95 15.98 5.10 -10.14
N THR A 96 16.57 4.74 -11.28
CA THR A 96 15.83 4.18 -12.43
C THR A 96 15.33 2.76 -12.15
N GLY A 97 16.11 1.91 -11.47
CA GLY A 97 15.70 0.56 -11.08
C GLY A 97 14.59 0.53 -10.02
N LEU A 98 14.56 1.51 -9.12
CA LEU A 98 13.53 1.64 -8.08
C LEU A 98 12.25 2.30 -8.61
N SER A 99 12.39 3.40 -9.35
CA SER A 99 11.26 4.29 -9.66
C SER A 99 11.01 4.49 -11.16
N GLY A 100 11.87 4.01 -12.05
CA GLY A 100 11.78 4.32 -13.48
C GLY A 100 10.49 3.85 -14.14
N ARG A 101 9.93 2.71 -13.71
CA ARG A 101 8.62 2.23 -14.19
C ARG A 101 7.48 3.10 -13.66
N SER A 102 7.47 3.41 -12.37
CA SER A 102 6.45 4.28 -11.75
C SER A 102 6.49 5.68 -12.36
N PHE A 103 7.67 6.22 -12.59
CA PHE A 103 7.88 7.50 -13.24
C PHE A 103 7.41 7.48 -14.71
N ARG A 104 7.73 6.42 -15.46
CA ARG A 104 7.23 6.24 -16.83
C ARG A 104 5.70 6.08 -16.87
N ALA A 105 5.13 5.35 -15.92
CA ALA A 105 3.69 5.21 -15.80
C ALA A 105 3.07 6.58 -15.51
N TRP A 106 3.61 7.33 -14.54
CA TRP A 106 3.18 8.69 -14.23
C TRP A 106 3.23 9.62 -15.46
N LEU A 107 4.32 9.60 -16.24
CA LEU A 107 4.43 10.38 -17.48
C LEU A 107 3.42 9.98 -18.57
N ARG A 108 2.85 8.77 -18.51
CA ARG A 108 1.94 8.22 -19.52
C ARG A 108 0.49 8.16 -19.08
N THR A 109 0.21 8.39 -17.81
CA THR A 109 -1.14 8.22 -17.27
C THR A 109 -1.79 9.59 -17.16
N ASP A 110 -2.86 9.80 -17.92
CA ASP A 110 -3.82 10.86 -17.60
C ASP A 110 -4.52 10.48 -16.30
N MET A 111 -4.50 11.41 -15.35
CA MET A 111 -5.12 11.24 -14.02
C MET A 111 -6.59 10.81 -14.09
N ASP A 112 -7.27 11.14 -15.19
CA ASP A 112 -8.69 10.91 -15.43
C ASP A 112 -9.07 9.42 -15.52
N HIS A 113 -8.14 8.55 -15.91
CA HIS A 113 -8.38 7.08 -15.97
C HIS A 113 -7.95 6.35 -14.69
N ASN A 114 -7.54 7.08 -13.66
CA ASN A 114 -7.16 6.49 -12.39
C ASN A 114 -8.42 6.09 -11.62
N LYS A 115 -8.51 4.82 -11.18
CA LYS A 115 -9.61 4.34 -10.33
C LYS A 115 -9.82 5.20 -9.07
N LEU A 116 -8.75 5.84 -8.58
CA LEU A 116 -8.82 6.80 -7.49
C LEU A 116 -9.67 8.04 -7.83
N PHE A 117 -9.60 8.54 -9.06
CA PHE A 117 -10.39 9.70 -9.50
C PHE A 117 -11.89 9.38 -9.49
N GLY A 118 -12.29 8.18 -9.95
CA GLY A 118 -13.68 7.73 -9.86
C GLY A 118 -14.21 7.70 -8.41
N GLN A 119 -13.37 7.36 -7.44
CA GLN A 119 -13.73 7.38 -6.02
C GLN A 119 -13.86 8.80 -5.46
N VAL A 120 -13.09 9.77 -5.97
CA VAL A 120 -13.28 11.20 -5.64
C VAL A 120 -14.64 11.66 -6.17
N VAL A 121 -14.92 11.41 -7.45
CA VAL A 121 -16.19 11.79 -8.08
C VAL A 121 -17.38 11.15 -7.35
N LEU A 122 -17.31 9.86 -7.03
CA LEU A 122 -18.35 9.19 -6.26
C LEU A 122 -18.55 9.82 -4.87
N GLY A 123 -17.45 10.14 -4.16
CA GLY A 123 -17.52 10.81 -2.87
C GLY A 123 -18.20 12.18 -2.95
N GLU A 124 -17.84 13.00 -3.94
CA GLU A 124 -18.47 14.30 -4.18
C GLU A 124 -19.95 14.17 -4.53
N MET A 125 -20.32 13.22 -5.40
CA MET A 125 -21.73 12.93 -5.74
C MET A 125 -22.53 12.50 -4.50
N LEU A 126 -21.97 11.64 -3.65
CA LEU A 126 -22.60 11.24 -2.40
C LEU A 126 -22.80 12.42 -1.46
N ARG A 127 -21.82 13.33 -1.36
CA ARG A 127 -21.93 14.55 -0.55
C ARG A 127 -23.11 15.42 -1.00
N GLU A 128 -23.34 15.53 -2.30
CA GLU A 128 -24.38 16.37 -2.88
C GLU A 128 -25.77 15.74 -2.88
N GLN A 129 -25.85 14.41 -3.01
CA GLN A 129 -27.11 13.72 -3.32
C GLN A 129 -27.62 12.80 -2.21
N ALA A 130 -26.75 12.27 -1.34
CA ALA A 130 -27.17 11.40 -0.25
C ALA A 130 -27.75 12.21 0.92
N ALA A 131 -28.53 11.54 1.77
CA ALA A 131 -28.97 12.16 3.03
C ALA A 131 -27.73 12.48 3.91
N PRO A 132 -27.70 13.61 4.64
CA PRO A 132 -26.53 14.00 5.44
C PRO A 132 -26.15 12.98 6.54
N ASP A 133 -27.12 12.18 6.99
CA ASP A 133 -26.95 11.12 7.98
C ASP A 133 -26.82 9.72 7.35
N ALA A 134 -26.74 9.63 6.02
CA ALA A 134 -26.58 8.36 5.32
C ALA A 134 -25.27 7.68 5.71
N ARG A 135 -25.32 6.35 5.76
CA ARG A 135 -24.19 5.50 6.13
C ARG A 135 -23.75 4.70 4.92
N ILE A 136 -22.45 4.71 4.63
CA ILE A 136 -21.87 3.99 3.50
C ILE A 136 -21.00 2.83 3.99
N ALA A 137 -21.02 1.70 3.29
CA ALA A 137 -20.09 0.60 3.49
C ALA A 137 -19.13 0.51 2.30
N VAL A 138 -17.84 0.37 2.60
CA VAL A 138 -16.77 0.42 1.60
C VAL A 138 -15.72 -0.66 1.83
N VAL A 139 -15.10 -1.11 0.75
CA VAL A 139 -13.85 -1.89 0.80
C VAL A 139 -12.65 -0.95 0.73
N TRP A 140 -12.78 0.14 -0.02
CA TRP A 140 -11.73 1.15 -0.19
C TRP A 140 -12.02 2.37 0.68
N ALA A 141 -11.66 2.27 1.96
CA ALA A 141 -11.83 3.33 2.96
C ALA A 141 -10.86 4.52 2.77
N GLY A 142 -10.96 5.21 1.63
CA GLY A 142 -10.07 6.31 1.22
C GLY A 142 -10.82 7.51 0.65
N ALA A 143 -10.74 7.71 -0.66
CA ALA A 143 -11.26 8.91 -1.33
C ALA A 143 -12.78 9.10 -1.18
N ALA A 144 -13.60 8.09 -1.49
CA ALA A 144 -15.05 8.23 -1.39
C ALA A 144 -15.53 8.62 0.02
N PRO A 145 -15.06 7.98 1.12
CA PRO A 145 -15.31 8.44 2.49
C PRO A 145 -14.83 9.87 2.77
N TYR A 146 -13.61 10.21 2.34
CA TYR A 146 -13.00 11.52 2.60
C TYR A 146 -13.80 12.66 1.96
N PHE A 147 -14.18 12.51 0.69
CA PHE A 147 -14.87 13.56 -0.07
C PHE A 147 -16.38 13.60 0.21
N SER A 148 -17.01 12.45 0.54
CA SER A 148 -18.43 12.42 0.93
C SER A 148 -18.70 13.00 2.32
N GLY A 149 -17.77 12.81 3.27
CA GLY A 149 -17.96 13.19 4.67
C GLY A 149 -18.99 12.32 5.43
N LEU A 150 -19.49 11.25 4.80
CA LEU A 150 -20.52 10.38 5.37
C LEU A 150 -19.92 9.38 6.38
N TYR A 151 -20.76 8.94 7.33
CA TYR A 151 -20.39 7.86 8.23
C TYR A 151 -20.05 6.60 7.42
N THR A 152 -18.83 6.08 7.60
CA THR A 152 -18.28 5.02 6.76
C THR A 152 -18.01 3.76 7.56
N ILE A 153 -18.50 2.63 7.06
CA ILE A 153 -18.27 1.28 7.57
C ILE A 153 -17.19 0.63 6.70
N ASP A 154 -16.03 0.34 7.29
CA ASP A 154 -14.92 -0.34 6.62
C ASP A 154 -15.11 -1.85 6.69
N LEU A 155 -15.52 -2.46 5.56
CA LEU A 155 -15.84 -3.88 5.49
C LEU A 155 -14.64 -4.81 5.78
N LEU A 156 -13.41 -4.29 5.66
CA LEU A 156 -12.18 -5.05 5.88
C LEU A 156 -11.50 -4.79 7.21
N GLY A 157 -12.10 -3.93 8.05
CA GLY A 157 -11.71 -3.79 9.44
C GLY A 157 -10.34 -3.20 9.71
N LYS A 158 -9.82 -2.35 8.82
CA LYS A 158 -8.65 -1.51 9.16
C LYS A 158 -9.05 -0.44 10.19
N SER A 159 -10.29 0.05 10.11
CA SER A 159 -10.85 1.06 11.03
C SER A 159 -11.95 0.51 11.93
N ASP A 160 -12.43 -0.71 11.69
CA ASP A 160 -13.47 -1.34 12.50
C ASP A 160 -12.88 -2.20 13.64
N LYS A 161 -13.28 -1.89 14.87
CA LYS A 161 -12.73 -2.51 16.09
C LYS A 161 -13.14 -3.98 16.25
N PHE A 162 -14.31 -4.37 15.74
CA PHE A 162 -14.81 -5.73 15.81
C PHE A 162 -14.10 -6.59 14.76
N ILE A 163 -14.15 -6.18 13.49
CA ILE A 163 -13.53 -6.91 12.36
C ILE A 163 -12.01 -7.04 12.56
N ALA A 164 -11.32 -6.02 13.08
CA ALA A 164 -9.88 -6.11 13.34
C ALA A 164 -9.51 -7.30 14.26
N ARG A 165 -10.41 -7.71 15.16
CA ARG A 165 -10.19 -8.81 16.12
C ARG A 165 -10.76 -10.15 15.67
N THR A 166 -11.48 -10.22 14.57
CA THR A 166 -11.97 -11.51 14.07
C THR A 166 -10.80 -12.36 13.56
N PRO A 167 -10.95 -13.70 13.57
CA PRO A 167 -10.04 -14.59 12.87
C PRO A 167 -10.03 -14.27 11.37
N PRO A 168 -8.89 -14.41 10.68
CA PRO A 168 -8.86 -14.31 9.24
C PRO A 168 -9.56 -15.51 8.59
N HIS A 169 -10.27 -15.27 7.50
CA HIS A 169 -10.90 -16.30 6.67
C HIS A 169 -9.89 -17.15 5.90
N ASN A 170 -8.70 -16.61 5.63
CA ASN A 170 -7.64 -17.29 4.90
C ASN A 170 -6.25 -16.72 5.22
N MET A 171 -5.21 -17.34 4.66
CA MET A 171 -3.80 -16.93 4.87
C MET A 171 -3.33 -15.81 3.93
N ALA A 172 -4.24 -15.18 3.16
CA ALA A 172 -3.85 -14.04 2.31
C ALA A 172 -3.37 -12.87 3.18
N LEU A 173 -2.41 -12.11 2.66
CA LEU A 173 -1.89 -10.94 3.33
C LEU A 173 -2.88 -9.78 3.20
N GLY A 174 -3.52 -9.40 4.31
CA GLY A 174 -4.58 -8.40 4.29
C GLY A 174 -5.81 -8.85 3.50
N HIS A 175 -6.86 -8.02 3.53
CA HIS A 175 -8.16 -8.31 2.91
C HIS A 175 -8.71 -9.71 3.25
N ASN A 176 -8.35 -10.24 4.42
CA ASN A 176 -8.66 -11.60 4.84
C ASN A 176 -9.62 -11.64 6.04
N LYS A 177 -10.06 -10.47 6.53
CA LYS A 177 -11.03 -10.33 7.62
C LYS A 177 -12.22 -9.52 7.12
N TRP A 178 -13.41 -10.05 7.32
CA TRP A 178 -14.68 -9.38 7.06
C TRP A 178 -15.79 -10.15 7.79
N ASP A 179 -16.91 -9.49 8.04
CA ASP A 179 -18.12 -10.10 8.61
C ASP A 179 -19.33 -9.31 8.11
N ASN A 180 -20.10 -9.89 7.19
CA ASN A 180 -21.28 -9.25 6.61
C ASN A 180 -22.44 -9.17 7.62
N ALA A 181 -22.50 -10.08 8.60
CA ALA A 181 -23.53 -10.03 9.64
C ALA A 181 -23.34 -8.79 10.51
N HIS A 182 -22.10 -8.53 10.94
CA HIS A 182 -21.76 -7.31 11.65
C HIS A 182 -21.86 -6.06 10.75
N SER A 183 -21.06 -5.99 9.69
CA SER A 183 -20.88 -4.74 8.94
C SER A 183 -22.09 -4.32 8.12
N ILE A 184 -22.95 -5.26 7.71
CA ILE A 184 -24.14 -4.99 6.88
C ILE A 184 -25.43 -5.28 7.66
N GLY A 185 -25.51 -6.43 8.34
CA GLY A 185 -26.72 -6.85 9.08
C GLY A 185 -27.02 -6.00 10.32
N GLU A 186 -26.02 -5.75 11.15
CA GLU A 186 -26.17 -4.95 12.37
C GLU A 186 -26.05 -3.46 12.09
N LEU A 187 -25.01 -3.05 11.35
CA LEU A 187 -24.74 -1.63 11.13
C LEU A 187 -25.64 -1.02 10.04
N LYS A 188 -26.23 -1.83 9.15
CA LYS A 188 -27.26 -1.44 8.18
C LYS A 188 -26.96 -0.14 7.39
N PRO A 189 -25.87 -0.09 6.60
CA PRO A 189 -25.60 1.02 5.70
C PRO A 189 -26.80 1.34 4.78
N ASP A 190 -26.93 2.58 4.34
CA ASP A 190 -27.87 2.96 3.28
C ASP A 190 -27.32 2.52 1.91
N TYR A 191 -26.00 2.62 1.74
CA TYR A 191 -25.30 2.28 0.49
C TYR A 191 -24.11 1.34 0.77
N ILE A 192 -23.99 0.26 0.02
CA ILE A 192 -22.78 -0.57 -0.03
C ILE A 192 -22.10 -0.28 -1.36
N LEU A 193 -21.03 0.53 -1.32
CA LEU A 193 -20.34 1.00 -2.52
C LEU A 193 -19.55 -0.13 -3.18
N GLU A 194 -18.92 -0.97 -2.37
CA GLU A 194 -18.30 -2.22 -2.79
C GLU A 194 -18.62 -3.35 -1.81
N LEU A 195 -19.02 -4.51 -2.32
CA LEU A 195 -19.19 -5.71 -1.50
C LEU A 195 -17.92 -6.57 -1.60
N TRP A 196 -17.30 -6.89 -0.45
CA TRP A 196 -16.06 -7.68 -0.43
C TRP A 196 -16.27 -9.14 -0.83
N ASP A 197 -17.16 -9.85 -0.11
CA ASP A 197 -17.51 -11.22 -0.44
C ASP A 197 -18.76 -11.24 -1.32
N ARG A 198 -18.56 -11.65 -2.58
CA ARG A 198 -19.62 -11.80 -3.58
C ARG A 198 -19.99 -13.26 -3.86
N SER A 199 -19.74 -14.14 -2.89
CA SER A 199 -20.28 -15.51 -2.92
C SER A 199 -21.82 -15.49 -3.08
N PRO A 200 -22.43 -16.51 -3.71
CA PRO A 200 -23.88 -16.62 -3.82
C PRO A 200 -24.60 -16.49 -2.46
N GLU A 201 -24.00 -17.04 -1.39
CA GLU A 201 -24.51 -16.97 -0.03
C GLU A 201 -24.51 -15.53 0.49
N SER A 202 -23.42 -14.78 0.31
CA SER A 202 -23.34 -13.37 0.71
C SER A 202 -24.28 -12.47 -0.09
N LEU A 203 -24.44 -12.71 -1.40
CA LEU A 203 -25.40 -11.97 -2.21
C LEU A 203 -26.85 -12.26 -1.79
N ALA A 204 -27.19 -13.52 -1.51
CA ALA A 204 -28.49 -13.90 -1.01
C ALA A 204 -28.77 -13.29 0.37
N TYR A 205 -27.76 -13.27 1.26
CA TYR A 205 -27.85 -12.62 2.57
C TYR A 205 -28.12 -11.11 2.44
N VAL A 206 -27.30 -10.39 1.66
CA VAL A 206 -27.46 -8.94 1.44
C VAL A 206 -28.82 -8.61 0.82
N THR A 207 -29.26 -9.39 -0.18
CA THR A 207 -30.59 -9.20 -0.78
C THR A 207 -31.72 -9.49 0.21
N GLY A 208 -31.58 -10.53 1.03
CA GLY A 208 -32.53 -10.88 2.09
C GLY A 208 -32.66 -9.80 3.18
N LEU A 209 -31.65 -8.95 3.35
CA LEU A 209 -31.69 -7.77 4.21
C LEU A 209 -32.40 -6.56 3.57
N GLY A 210 -32.93 -6.68 2.34
CA GLY A 210 -33.67 -5.62 1.65
C GLY A 210 -32.80 -4.70 0.78
N TYR A 211 -31.58 -5.12 0.44
CA TYR A 211 -30.73 -4.37 -0.48
C TYR A 211 -30.96 -4.81 -1.93
N SER A 212 -30.95 -3.87 -2.86
CA SER A 212 -30.98 -4.11 -4.29
C SER A 212 -29.72 -3.60 -4.97
N GLU A 213 -29.11 -4.40 -5.84
CA GLU A 213 -27.94 -4.01 -6.63
C GLU A 213 -28.36 -3.12 -7.81
N MET A 214 -27.76 -1.94 -7.91
CA MET A 214 -27.90 -1.02 -9.04
C MET A 214 -27.02 -1.47 -10.23
N PRO A 215 -27.28 -1.00 -11.47
CA PRO A 215 -26.47 -1.35 -12.64
C PRO A 215 -24.97 -1.03 -12.53
N ASN A 216 -24.60 -0.10 -11.64
CA ASN A 216 -23.21 0.27 -11.36
C ASN A 216 -22.55 -0.61 -10.26
N GLY A 217 -23.26 -1.60 -9.73
CA GLY A 217 -22.79 -2.54 -8.70
C GLY A 217 -22.94 -2.06 -7.25
N ILE A 218 -23.49 -0.86 -7.03
CA ILE A 218 -23.77 -0.34 -5.69
C ILE A 218 -25.06 -0.98 -5.17
N PHE A 219 -25.05 -1.43 -3.91
CA PHE A 219 -26.27 -1.91 -3.26
C PHE A 219 -26.93 -0.78 -2.48
N VAL A 220 -28.24 -0.63 -2.65
CA VAL A 220 -29.05 0.37 -1.94
C VAL A 220 -30.08 -0.35 -1.10
N ARG A 221 -30.22 0.07 0.16
CA ARG A 221 -31.25 -0.47 1.05
C ARG A 221 -32.61 0.14 0.74
N SER A 222 -33.61 -0.70 0.46
CA SER A 222 -35.00 -0.24 0.40
C SER A 222 -35.42 0.23 1.79
N ARG A 223 -35.93 1.47 1.91
CA ARG A 223 -36.51 1.99 3.16
C ARG A 223 -37.90 1.42 3.40
#